data_AF-A0A7D8UP36-F1
#
_entry.id   AF-A0A7D8UP36-F1
#
_cell.length_a   1.000
_cell.length_b   1.000
_cell.length_c   1.000
_cell.angle_alpha   90.00
_cell.angle_beta   90.00
_cell.angle_gamma   90.00
#
_symmetry.space_group_name_H-M   'P 1'
#
loop_
_entity.id
_entity.type
_entity.pdbx_description
1 polymer ?
#
loop_
_entity_poly.entity_id
_entity_poly.type
_entity_poly.pdbx_seq_one_letter_code
_entity_poly.pdbx_strand_id
1 'polypeptide(L)'
;MAPSRTSTVKSKHAANKSGIRNSKTTSKAKSSSDPVSKPKKKEQQSKGVQKLKKGEGRKKRRVYTEKELDIPQLNMITPVGVEKPKGKKKGKVFVDDRESMMTILAMVNADKEGQIESKMMKARHMEEIREARKAEAEKRVEDRKSKLDETKEGLRKKRKRS
;
A
#
# COMPACT_ATOMS: atom_id res chain seq x y z
N MET A 1 29.24 18.64 36.75
CA MET A 1 27.90 19.18 36.43
C MET A 1 26.93 18.02 36.31
N ALA A 2 25.84 18.00 37.08
CA ALA A 2 24.88 16.90 37.11
C ALA A 2 23.75 17.11 36.07
N PRO A 3 23.21 16.07 35.42
CA PRO A 3 22.15 16.24 34.43
C PRO A 3 20.79 16.49 35.10
N SER A 4 20.14 17.57 34.70
CA SER A 4 18.80 18.00 35.12
C SER A 4 17.69 17.13 34.51
N ARG A 5 16.67 16.85 35.34
CA ARG A 5 15.48 16.01 35.11
C ARG A 5 14.74 16.32 33.80
N THR A 6 14.34 15.27 33.07
CA THR A 6 13.51 15.33 31.87
C THR A 6 12.03 15.54 32.24
N SER A 7 11.37 16.53 31.65
CA SER A 7 9.93 16.75 31.78
C SER A 7 9.18 15.85 30.80
N THR A 8 8.45 14.86 31.30
CA THR A 8 7.59 14.00 30.48
C THR A 8 6.31 14.75 30.09
N VAL A 9 6.15 15.03 28.79
CA VAL A 9 4.93 15.61 28.22
C VAL A 9 3.82 14.56 28.24
N LYS A 10 2.75 14.83 29.00
CA LYS A 10 1.58 13.97 29.15
C LYS A 10 0.76 13.94 27.86
N SER A 11 0.79 12.82 27.12
CA SER A 11 -0.03 12.66 25.91
C SER A 11 -1.51 12.46 26.29
N LYS A 12 -2.38 13.29 25.73
CA LYS A 12 -3.84 13.30 26.00
C LYS A 12 -4.66 12.42 25.04
N HIS A 13 -4.03 11.58 24.22
CA HIS A 13 -4.71 10.81 23.17
C HIS A 13 -4.40 9.31 23.20
N ALA A 14 -4.26 8.73 24.40
CA ALA A 14 -4.26 7.28 24.58
C ALA A 14 -5.67 6.80 24.92
N ALA A 15 -6.48 6.51 23.90
CA ALA A 15 -7.76 5.82 24.06
C ALA A 15 -8.01 4.87 22.88
N ASN A 16 -7.61 3.62 23.08
CA ASN A 16 -8.24 2.36 22.68
C ASN A 16 -9.25 2.42 21.52
N LYS A 17 -8.89 1.78 20.39
CA LYS A 17 -9.84 1.20 19.43
C LYS A 17 -9.16 0.14 18.54
N SER A 18 -8.74 -0.96 19.15
CA SER A 18 -8.62 -2.24 18.45
C SER A 18 -9.98 -2.94 18.49
N GLY A 19 -10.68 -2.96 17.36
CA GLY A 19 -12.02 -3.55 17.27
C GLY A 19 -12.28 -4.07 15.87
N ILE A 20 -11.69 -5.23 15.56
CA ILE A 20 -11.99 -6.04 14.37
C ILE A 20 -13.47 -6.44 14.47
N ARG A 21 -14.32 -5.80 13.67
CA ARG A 21 -15.74 -6.15 13.51
C ARG A 21 -15.87 -7.02 12.27
N ASN A 22 -15.81 -8.34 12.43
CA ASN A 22 -16.60 -9.33 11.69
C ASN A 22 -16.05 -10.75 11.90
N SER A 23 -16.57 -11.44 12.92
CA SER A 23 -16.67 -12.90 12.88
C SER A 23 -17.87 -13.32 13.72
N LYS A 24 -19.05 -13.36 13.09
CA LYS A 24 -20.25 -13.92 13.72
C LYS A 24 -20.41 -15.36 13.23
N THR A 25 -19.68 -16.27 13.86
CA THR A 25 -19.93 -17.72 13.77
C THR A 25 -21.10 -18.06 14.68
N THR A 26 -22.30 -18.22 14.12
CA THR A 26 -23.46 -18.71 14.88
C THR A 26 -23.77 -20.14 14.48
N SER A 27 -23.34 -21.06 15.33
CA SER A 27 -23.82 -22.43 15.43
C SER A 27 -25.16 -22.47 16.18
N LYS A 28 -26.25 -22.87 15.53
CA LYS A 28 -27.30 -23.70 16.14
C LYS A 28 -28.29 -24.20 15.08
N ALA A 29 -28.29 -25.50 14.84
CA ALA A 29 -29.38 -26.23 14.21
C ALA A 29 -30.38 -26.71 15.29
N LYS A 30 -31.67 -26.82 14.92
CA LYS A 30 -32.82 -27.55 15.50
C LYS A 30 -34.10 -26.74 15.23
N SER A 31 -35.28 -27.23 14.87
CA SER A 31 -35.82 -28.48 14.29
C SER A 31 -37.34 -28.24 14.16
N SER A 32 -37.96 -28.73 13.08
CA SER A 32 -39.36 -29.18 12.93
C SER A 32 -40.54 -28.42 13.55
N SER A 33 -41.45 -27.88 12.71
CA SER A 33 -42.87 -28.30 12.57
C SER A 33 -43.75 -27.19 11.96
N ASP A 34 -44.34 -27.47 10.80
CA ASP A 34 -45.48 -26.77 10.16
C ASP A 34 -46.82 -27.13 10.85
N PRO A 35 -48.03 -26.59 10.52
CA PRO A 35 -48.38 -25.54 9.54
C PRO A 35 -49.48 -24.53 10.02
N VAL A 36 -49.84 -23.58 9.12
CA VAL A 36 -51.11 -22.81 9.04
C VAL A 36 -51.23 -21.49 9.83
N SER A 37 -51.14 -20.34 9.12
CA SER A 37 -52.06 -19.19 9.28
C SER A 37 -51.85 -18.11 8.18
N LYS A 38 -52.71 -18.14 7.16
CA LYS A 38 -53.28 -17.05 6.32
C LYS A 38 -52.38 -15.87 5.87
N PRO A 39 -52.12 -15.68 4.56
CA PRO A 39 -51.55 -14.43 4.04
C PRO A 39 -52.60 -13.30 3.98
N LYS A 40 -52.33 -12.18 4.65
CA LYS A 40 -53.11 -10.94 4.54
C LYS A 40 -52.92 -10.32 3.15
N LYS A 41 -54.00 -10.24 2.37
CA LYS A 41 -54.08 -9.49 1.11
C LYS A 41 -53.79 -8.00 1.37
N LYS A 42 -52.86 -7.41 0.62
CA LYS A 42 -52.76 -5.96 0.48
C LYS A 42 -53.47 -5.55 -0.80
N GLU A 43 -54.55 -4.80 -0.64
CA GLU A 43 -55.27 -4.12 -1.70
C GLU A 43 -54.33 -3.07 -2.34
N GLN A 44 -53.91 -3.31 -3.58
CA GLN A 44 -53.35 -2.25 -4.42
C GLN A 44 -54.52 -1.65 -5.20
N GLN A 45 -54.83 -0.41 -4.84
CA GLN A 45 -55.84 0.40 -5.51
C GLN A 45 -55.51 0.50 -7.00
N SER A 46 -56.38 -0.06 -7.82
CA SER A 46 -56.49 0.23 -9.24
C SER A 46 -57.18 1.59 -9.42
N LYS A 47 -56.60 2.45 -10.27
CA LYS A 47 -57.17 3.61 -10.99
C LYS A 47 -55.99 4.48 -11.47
N GLY A 48 -55.77 4.80 -12.74
CA GLY A 48 -56.57 4.56 -13.93
C GLY A 48 -55.68 4.55 -15.16
N VAL A 49 -56.17 3.85 -16.16
CA VAL A 49 -55.67 3.87 -17.53
C VAL A 49 -55.82 5.28 -18.07
N GLN A 50 -54.70 5.99 -18.21
CA GLN A 50 -54.58 7.06 -19.17
C GLN A 50 -53.38 6.74 -20.06
N LYS A 51 -53.61 5.76 -20.95
CA LYS A 51 -52.95 5.73 -22.26
C LYS A 51 -53.41 6.96 -23.04
N LEU A 52 -52.94 8.15 -22.67
CA LEU A 52 -52.98 9.30 -23.56
C LEU A 52 -51.73 9.22 -24.44
N LYS A 53 -51.95 8.61 -25.60
CA LYS A 53 -51.32 8.94 -26.88
C LYS A 53 -49.86 9.34 -26.78
N LYS A 54 -49.00 8.34 -26.97
CA LYS A 54 -47.73 8.46 -27.68
C LYS A 54 -48.02 9.11 -29.05
N GLY A 55 -48.17 10.42 -29.04
CA GLY A 55 -48.59 11.24 -30.17
C GLY A 55 -47.86 12.56 -30.05
N GLU A 56 -46.87 12.71 -30.91
CA GLU A 56 -46.14 13.94 -31.20
C GLU A 56 -45.31 14.48 -30.04
N GLY A 57 -44.06 14.02 -29.98
CA GLY A 57 -43.04 14.59 -29.11
C GLY A 57 -43.00 16.10 -29.27
N ARG A 58 -43.17 16.82 -28.15
CA ARG A 58 -42.99 18.27 -28.11
C ARG A 58 -41.61 18.58 -28.69
N LYS A 59 -41.58 19.14 -29.91
CA LYS A 59 -40.34 19.52 -30.57
C LYS A 59 -39.61 20.50 -29.65
N LYS A 60 -38.35 20.21 -29.33
CA LYS A 60 -37.52 21.13 -28.54
C LYS A 60 -37.52 22.48 -29.24
N ARG A 61 -37.88 23.55 -28.50
CA ARG A 61 -37.78 24.91 -29.02
C ARG A 61 -36.32 25.18 -29.39
N ARG A 62 -36.09 25.86 -30.51
CA ARG A 62 -34.74 26.27 -30.91
C ARG A 62 -34.22 27.26 -29.86
N VAL A 63 -33.06 26.95 -29.29
CA VAL A 63 -32.33 27.85 -28.40
C VAL A 63 -31.33 28.56 -29.29
N TYR A 64 -31.54 29.85 -29.51
CA TYR A 64 -30.61 30.65 -30.29
C TYR A 64 -29.34 30.89 -29.48
N THR A 65 -28.19 30.79 -30.15
CA THR A 65 -26.91 31.14 -29.54
C THR A 65 -26.75 32.66 -29.56
N GLU A 66 -25.98 33.21 -28.62
CA GLU A 66 -25.78 34.67 -28.50
C GLU A 66 -25.27 35.32 -29.80
N LYS A 67 -24.55 34.54 -30.62
CA LYS A 67 -24.06 34.94 -31.95
C LYS A 67 -25.16 35.06 -32.99
N GLU A 68 -26.24 34.29 -32.87
CA GLU A 68 -27.38 34.33 -33.79
C GLU A 68 -28.34 35.49 -33.47
N LEU A 69 -28.23 36.05 -32.27
CA LEU A 69 -29.06 37.16 -31.79
C LEU A 69 -28.37 38.52 -31.96
N ASP A 70 -27.19 38.58 -32.60
CA ASP A 70 -26.36 39.78 -32.80
C ASP A 70 -26.24 40.66 -31.53
N ILE A 71 -26.18 40.01 -30.36
CA ILE A 71 -26.04 40.72 -29.10
C ILE A 71 -24.59 41.21 -29.02
N PRO A 72 -24.34 42.51 -28.83
CA PRO A 72 -22.99 43.03 -28.72
C PRO A 72 -22.27 42.34 -27.56
N GLN A 73 -21.08 41.81 -27.85
CA GLN A 73 -20.26 41.16 -26.84
C GLN A 73 -19.82 42.19 -25.80
N LEU A 74 -20.03 41.86 -24.53
CA LEU A 74 -19.55 42.70 -23.45
C LEU A 74 -18.02 42.77 -23.51
N ASN A 75 -17.45 43.96 -23.32
CA ASN A 75 -16.00 44.16 -23.21
C ASN A 75 -15.48 43.48 -21.94
N MET A 76 -15.22 42.17 -22.03
CA MET A 76 -14.62 41.41 -20.97
C MET A 76 -13.11 41.64 -20.99
N ILE A 77 -12.57 42.16 -19.91
CA ILE A 77 -11.12 42.10 -19.67
C ILE A 77 -10.77 40.63 -19.45
N THR A 78 -10.04 40.03 -20.39
CA THR A 78 -9.40 38.73 -20.19
C THR A 78 -8.12 38.96 -19.40
N PRO A 79 -8.03 38.59 -18.11
CA PRO A 79 -6.82 38.83 -17.34
C PRO A 79 -5.69 37.93 -17.85
N VAL A 80 -4.65 38.56 -18.39
CA VAL A 80 -3.39 37.93 -18.78
C VAL A 80 -2.73 37.37 -17.51
N GLY A 81 -2.96 36.11 -17.17
CA GLY A 81 -2.29 35.44 -16.05
C GLY A 81 -3.09 34.44 -15.22
N VAL A 82 -4.32 34.08 -15.59
CA VAL A 82 -5.12 33.10 -14.83
C VAL A 82 -5.37 31.80 -15.60
N GLU A 83 -4.36 31.30 -16.33
CA GLU A 83 -4.27 29.86 -16.55
C GLU A 83 -3.32 29.27 -15.51
N LYS A 84 -3.86 29.02 -14.31
CA LYS A 84 -3.15 28.22 -13.32
C LYS A 84 -2.96 26.82 -13.91
N PRO A 85 -1.73 26.28 -13.97
CA PRO A 85 -1.54 24.90 -14.39
C PRO A 85 -2.36 24.01 -13.46
N LYS A 86 -3.39 23.35 -14.03
CA LYS A 86 -4.30 22.49 -13.27
C LYS A 86 -3.47 21.37 -12.64
N GLY A 87 -3.51 21.29 -11.31
CA GLY A 87 -2.92 20.17 -10.55
C GLY A 87 -1.91 20.56 -9.49
N LYS A 88 -1.31 21.76 -9.53
CA LYS A 88 -0.26 22.15 -8.58
C LYS A 88 -0.77 23.20 -7.58
N LYS A 89 -0.84 22.84 -6.30
CA LYS A 89 -1.15 23.79 -5.22
C LYS A 89 0.02 24.77 -5.08
N LYS A 90 -0.23 26.08 -5.11
CA LYS A 90 0.80 27.12 -4.95
C LYS A 90 1.60 26.85 -3.67
N GLY A 91 2.91 26.67 -3.78
CA GLY A 91 3.81 26.37 -2.66
C GLY A 91 3.90 24.91 -2.23
N LYS A 92 3.21 23.97 -2.88
CA LYS A 92 3.40 22.52 -2.68
C LYS A 92 3.83 21.88 -3.99
N VAL A 93 5.12 21.60 -4.09
CA VAL A 93 5.69 20.85 -5.21
C VAL A 93 5.58 19.37 -4.85
N PHE A 94 4.72 18.65 -5.57
CA PHE A 94 4.70 17.19 -5.51
C PHE A 94 5.73 16.65 -6.49
N VAL A 95 6.41 15.59 -6.08
CA VAL A 95 7.31 14.84 -6.96
C VAL A 95 6.43 13.94 -7.81
N ASP A 96 6.28 14.27 -9.09
CA ASP A 96 5.41 13.53 -10.03
C ASP A 96 6.17 12.38 -10.72
N ASP A 97 7.51 12.45 -10.78
CA ASP A 97 8.33 11.45 -11.46
C ASP A 97 8.69 10.29 -10.54
N ARG A 98 8.54 9.05 -11.03
CA ARG A 98 8.86 7.84 -10.26
C ARG A 98 10.34 7.77 -9.89
N GLU A 99 11.21 8.20 -10.78
CA GLU A 99 12.67 8.11 -10.60
C GLU A 99 13.14 9.03 -9.47
N SER A 100 12.71 10.29 -9.47
CA SER A 100 13.07 11.25 -8.42
C SER A 100 12.48 10.86 -7.06
N MET A 101 11.27 10.27 -7.03
CA MET A 101 10.71 9.69 -5.80
C MET A 101 11.59 8.56 -5.25
N MET A 102 12.07 7.65 -6.10
CA MET A 102 12.92 6.53 -5.70
C MET A 102 14.29 7.01 -5.19
N THR A 103 14.88 8.03 -5.82
CA THR A 103 16.14 8.64 -5.35
C THR A 103 15.99 9.25 -3.97
N ILE A 104 14.91 9.99 -3.72
CA ILE A 104 14.63 10.61 -2.42
C ILE A 104 14.44 9.53 -1.35
N LEU A 105 13.72 8.43 -1.66
CA LEU A 105 13.55 7.32 -0.73
C LEU A 105 14.88 6.63 -0.40
N ALA A 106 15.74 6.42 -1.39
CA ALA A 106 17.05 5.82 -1.18
C ALA A 106 17.94 6.68 -0.28
N MET A 107 18.00 8.00 -0.51
CA MET A 107 18.75 8.93 0.33
C MET A 107 18.22 8.93 1.78
N VAL A 108 16.90 9.04 1.94
CA VAL A 108 16.27 9.04 3.27
C VAL A 108 16.48 7.73 4.02
N ASN A 109 16.51 6.59 3.31
CA ASN A 109 16.79 5.30 3.93
C ASN A 109 18.26 5.19 4.34
N ALA A 110 19.21 5.63 3.50
CA ALA A 110 20.64 5.64 3.84
C ALA A 110 20.93 6.53 5.07
N ASP A 111 20.33 7.72 5.13
CA ASP A 111 20.47 8.63 6.28
C ASP A 111 19.89 8.03 7.57
N LYS A 112 18.80 7.25 7.44
CA LYS A 112 18.11 6.61 8.57
C LYS A 112 18.72 5.27 8.97
N GLU A 113 19.35 4.53 8.07
CA GLU A 113 20.02 3.26 8.39
C GLU A 113 21.16 3.49 9.40
N GLY A 114 21.89 4.61 9.31
CA GLY A 114 22.86 5.02 10.33
C GLY A 114 22.28 5.29 11.73
N GLN A 115 20.96 5.52 11.85
CA GLN A 115 20.27 5.85 13.11
C GLN A 115 19.31 4.74 13.59
N ILE A 116 18.76 3.93 12.68
CA ILE A 116 17.68 2.95 12.90
C ILE A 116 18.16 1.52 12.61
N GLU A 117 19.44 1.28 12.37
CA GLU A 117 20.01 -0.06 12.52
C GLU A 117 19.81 -0.54 13.97
N SER A 118 18.62 -1.07 14.21
CA SER A 118 18.24 -1.74 15.43
C SER A 118 19.32 -2.79 15.68
N LYS A 119 19.77 -2.89 16.93
CA LYS A 119 20.80 -3.84 17.37
C LYS A 119 20.60 -5.26 16.81
N MET A 120 19.37 -5.63 16.46
CA MET A 120 18.99 -6.88 15.78
C MET A 120 19.59 -7.05 14.38
N MET A 121 19.55 -6.03 13.51
CA MET A 121 20.09 -6.15 12.14
C MET A 121 21.62 -6.19 12.16
N LYS A 122 22.24 -5.38 13.02
CA LYS A 122 23.69 -5.44 13.25
C LYS A 122 24.12 -6.76 13.87
N ALA A 123 23.34 -7.31 14.80
CA ALA A 123 23.60 -8.64 15.38
C ALA A 123 23.51 -9.75 14.32
N ARG A 124 22.46 -9.73 13.48
CA ARG A 124 22.30 -10.68 12.36
C ARG A 124 23.45 -10.58 11.37
N HIS A 125 23.83 -9.38 10.96
CA HIS A 125 24.96 -9.20 10.04
C HIS A 125 26.29 -9.68 10.65
N MET A 126 26.51 -9.43 11.94
CA MET A 126 27.70 -9.94 12.65
C MET A 126 27.64 -11.45 12.90
N GLU A 127 26.46 -12.08 12.91
CA GLU A 127 26.29 -13.53 12.98
C GLU A 127 26.58 -14.16 11.61
N GLU A 128 26.02 -13.62 10.53
CA GLU A 128 26.28 -14.02 9.15
C GLU A 128 27.78 -13.93 8.80
N ILE A 129 28.47 -12.86 9.20
CA ILE A 129 29.94 -12.74 9.00
C ILE A 129 30.71 -13.82 9.78
N ARG A 130 30.25 -14.19 10.98
CA ARG A 130 30.91 -15.24 11.78
C ARG A 130 30.68 -16.61 11.17
N GLU A 131 29.48 -16.90 10.68
CA GLU A 131 29.15 -18.15 10.00
C GLU A 131 29.92 -18.28 8.68
N ALA A 132 29.99 -17.21 7.88
CA ALA A 132 30.77 -17.19 6.65
C ALA A 132 32.26 -17.45 6.92
N ARG A 133 32.85 -16.82 7.94
CA ARG A 133 34.26 -17.05 8.31
C ARG A 133 34.52 -18.45 8.85
N LYS A 134 33.58 -19.05 9.59
CA LYS A 134 33.69 -20.45 10.04
C LYS A 134 33.66 -21.40 8.85
N ALA A 135 32.70 -21.22 7.93
CA ALA A 135 32.59 -22.04 6.72
C ALA A 135 33.82 -21.93 5.82
N GLU A 136 34.40 -20.74 5.66
CA GLU A 136 35.66 -20.55 4.91
C GLU A 136 36.84 -21.25 5.61
N ALA A 137 36.94 -21.13 6.94
CA ALA A 137 37.99 -21.77 7.71
C ALA A 137 37.89 -23.31 7.67
N GLU A 138 36.68 -23.87 7.74
CA GLU A 138 36.41 -25.30 7.62
C GLU A 138 36.80 -25.82 6.23
N LYS A 139 36.40 -25.13 5.15
CA LYS A 139 36.86 -25.44 3.79
C LYS A 139 38.38 -25.42 3.68
N ARG A 140 39.05 -24.43 4.26
CA ARG A 140 40.52 -24.33 4.26
C ARG A 140 41.19 -25.44 5.07
N VAL A 141 40.54 -25.97 6.10
CA VAL A 141 41.04 -27.13 6.86
C VAL A 141 40.84 -28.41 6.06
N GLU A 142 39.68 -28.56 5.42
CA GLU A 142 39.37 -29.70 4.55
C GLU A 142 40.33 -29.77 3.37
N ASP A 143 40.59 -28.65 2.69
CA ASP A 143 41.57 -28.55 1.60
C ASP A 143 43.00 -28.90 2.04
N ARG A 144 43.37 -28.59 3.28
CA ARG A 144 44.68 -28.98 3.82
C ARG A 144 44.72 -30.46 4.13
N LYS A 145 43.62 -31.01 4.66
CA LYS A 145 43.51 -32.43 4.99
C LYS A 145 43.52 -33.29 3.73
N SER A 146 42.76 -32.92 2.69
CA SER A 146 42.74 -33.63 1.40
C SER A 146 44.14 -33.70 0.79
N LYS A 147 44.86 -32.58 0.73
CA LYS A 147 46.28 -32.55 0.27
C LYS A 147 47.19 -33.45 1.09
N LEU A 148 47.02 -33.49 2.41
CA LEU A 148 47.80 -34.37 3.28
C LEU A 148 47.47 -35.86 3.07
N ASP A 149 46.22 -36.19 2.81
CA ASP A 149 45.81 -37.57 2.60
C ASP A 149 46.22 -38.06 1.20
N GLU A 150 46.12 -37.21 0.17
CA GLU A 150 46.66 -37.48 -1.17
C GLU A 150 48.17 -37.76 -1.15
N THR A 151 48.95 -36.93 -0.42
CA THR A 151 50.40 -37.13 -0.31
C THR A 151 50.74 -38.42 0.45
N LYS A 152 50.03 -38.74 1.54
CA LYS A 152 50.20 -40.01 2.26
C LYS A 152 49.84 -41.21 1.38
N GLU A 153 48.76 -41.14 0.62
CA GLU A 153 48.40 -42.20 -0.32
C GLU A 153 49.45 -42.35 -1.42
N GLY A 154 49.97 -41.26 -1.96
CA GLY A 154 51.05 -41.26 -2.93
C GLY A 154 52.29 -41.98 -2.39
N LEU A 155 52.69 -41.69 -1.15
CA LEU A 155 53.81 -42.36 -0.48
C LEU A 155 53.53 -43.84 -0.22
N ARG A 156 52.31 -44.20 0.23
CA ARG A 156 51.90 -45.60 0.45
C ARG A 156 51.90 -46.40 -0.86
N LYS A 157 51.39 -45.82 -1.95
CA LYS A 157 51.40 -46.44 -3.29
C LYS A 157 52.82 -46.64 -3.80
N LYS A 158 53.71 -45.64 -3.63
CA LYS A 158 55.15 -45.77 -3.96
C LYS A 158 55.82 -46.91 -3.19
N ARG A 159 55.59 -47.00 -1.86
CA ARG A 159 56.18 -48.06 -1.01
C ARG A 159 55.69 -49.47 -1.35
N LYS A 160 54.47 -49.63 -1.87
CA LYS A 160 53.93 -50.94 -2.28
C LYS A 160 54.42 -51.42 -3.65
N ARG A 161 55.09 -50.55 -4.41
CA ARG A 161 55.55 -50.83 -5.78
C ARG A 161 57.04 -51.16 -5.85
N SER A 162 57.77 -51.00 -4.75
CA SER A 162 59.14 -51.48 -4.52
C SER A 162 59.14 -52.86 -3.90
#